data_AF-A0AAI9R6B2-F1
#
_entry.id   AF-A0AAI9R6B2-F1
#
_cell.length_a   1.000
_cell.length_b   1.000
_cell.length_c   1.000
_cell.angle_alpha   90.00
_cell.angle_beta   90.00
_cell.angle_gamma   90.00
#
_symmetry.space_group_name_H-M   'P 1'
#
loop_
_entity.id
_entity.type
_entity.pdbx_description
1 polymer ?
#
loop_
_entity_poly.entity_id
_entity_poly.type
_entity_poly.pdbx_seq_one_letter_code
_entity_poly.pdbx_strand_id
1 'polypeptide(L)'
;AKLAKGKKTVTAFLDGDRGGKLLLMEISGELGNSLTHVAFAPTSREVEHLEMKVVTKSLAQKETAGKVVARIQKEIKIDDDRSVGRGREALETPEEIKAWAGMLEGLKRNQAIIVNEDGTGSDPIGAKDLKETLADTTGAQGLVFAGKVTARIFDYASGAGIENVLGTSVGTVTRKGGVQAYSTENL
;
A
#
# COMPACT_ATOMS: atom_id res chain seq x y z
N ALA A 1 -3.36 -2.43 26.65
CA ALA A 1 -3.72 -1.08 27.20
C ALA A 1 -3.78 -0.91 28.75
N LYS A 2 -4.09 -1.93 29.57
CA LYS A 2 -4.35 -1.77 31.03
C LYS A 2 -3.24 -1.03 31.82
N LEU A 3 -1.97 -1.26 31.47
CA LEU A 3 -0.80 -0.65 32.13
C LEU A 3 -0.63 0.85 31.81
N ALA A 4 -1.11 1.29 30.65
CA ALA A 4 -1.04 2.68 30.18
C ALA A 4 -2.20 3.54 30.72
N LYS A 5 -3.29 2.90 31.18
CA LYS A 5 -4.50 3.60 31.62
C LYS A 5 -4.21 4.54 32.79
N GLY A 6 -4.57 5.81 32.63
CA GLY A 6 -4.41 6.84 33.67
C GLY A 6 -2.98 7.35 33.86
N LYS A 7 -2.02 6.92 33.04
CA LYS A 7 -0.65 7.47 33.06
C LYS A 7 -0.61 8.77 32.27
N LYS A 8 0.03 9.79 32.86
CA LYS A 8 0.27 11.08 32.17
C LYS A 8 1.24 10.94 30.99
N THR A 9 2.22 10.05 31.14
CA THR A 9 3.28 9.83 30.15
C THR A 9 3.47 8.33 29.96
N VAL A 10 3.38 7.91 28.70
CA VAL A 10 3.67 6.54 28.24
C VAL A 10 4.60 6.67 27.05
N THR A 11 5.79 6.09 27.14
CA THR A 11 6.82 6.15 26.10
C THR A 11 7.10 4.74 25.59
N ALA A 12 7.04 4.53 24.28
CA ALA A 12 7.60 3.34 23.66
C ALA A 12 9.08 3.60 23.35
N PHE A 13 9.98 2.73 23.82
CA PHE A 13 11.40 2.78 23.48
C PHE A 13 11.76 1.53 22.68
N LEU A 14 12.17 1.74 21.43
CA LEU A 14 12.21 0.69 20.40
C LEU A 14 13.59 0.60 19.77
N ASP A 15 13.89 -0.54 19.17
CA ASP A 15 15.14 -0.79 18.44
C ASP A 15 15.27 0.12 17.22
N GLY A 16 16.50 0.47 16.87
CA GLY A 16 16.82 1.42 15.80
C GLY A 16 16.78 0.81 14.40
N ASP A 17 16.04 -0.28 14.21
CA ASP A 17 15.95 -1.04 12.97
C ASP A 17 14.52 -1.02 12.37
N ARG A 18 14.31 -1.81 11.31
CA ARG A 18 12.99 -1.92 10.66
C ARG A 18 11.98 -2.66 11.54
N GLY A 19 12.41 -3.65 12.32
CA GLY A 19 11.56 -4.39 13.26
C GLY A 19 10.99 -3.47 14.34
N GLY A 20 11.83 -2.64 14.95
CA GLY A 20 11.40 -1.62 15.91
C GLY A 20 10.38 -0.63 15.33
N LYS A 21 10.53 -0.25 14.05
CA LYS A 21 9.54 0.60 13.36
C LYS A 21 8.19 -0.11 13.16
N LEU A 22 8.19 -1.39 12.81
CA LEU A 22 6.96 -2.17 12.64
C LEU A 22 6.24 -2.39 13.97
N LEU A 23 7.00 -2.71 15.04
CA LEU A 23 6.46 -2.84 16.39
C LEU A 23 5.82 -1.53 16.88
N LEU A 24 6.35 -0.36 16.50
CA LEU A 24 5.69 0.91 16.81
C LEU A 24 4.28 0.99 16.23
N MET A 25 4.06 0.48 15.01
CA MET A 25 2.75 0.53 14.36
C MET A 25 1.73 -0.28 15.14
N GLU A 26 2.11 -1.48 15.59
CA GLU A 26 1.28 -2.35 16.42
C GLU A 26 0.97 -1.70 17.77
N ILE A 27 2.00 -1.23 18.48
CA ILE A 27 1.84 -0.55 19.79
C ILE A 27 0.96 0.69 19.66
N SER A 28 1.16 1.48 18.60
CA SER A 28 0.34 2.67 18.33
C SER A 28 -1.12 2.29 18.05
N GLY A 29 -1.37 1.19 17.36
CA GLY A 29 -2.71 0.65 17.14
C GLY A 29 -3.38 0.21 18.43
N GLU A 30 -2.67 -0.52 19.30
CA GLU A 30 -3.22 -1.04 20.55
C GLU A 30 -3.42 0.05 21.63
N LEU A 31 -2.48 0.99 21.76
CA LEU A 31 -2.51 2.02 22.79
C LEU A 31 -3.24 3.30 22.36
N GLY A 32 -3.32 3.58 21.06
CA GLY A 32 -3.91 4.80 20.50
C GLY A 32 -3.41 6.05 21.22
N ASN A 33 -4.35 6.89 21.69
CA ASN A 33 -4.06 8.14 22.40
C ASN A 33 -3.34 7.95 23.74
N SER A 34 -3.26 6.73 24.27
CA SER A 34 -2.51 6.46 25.49
C SER A 34 -1.00 6.47 25.25
N LEU A 35 -0.53 6.26 24.01
CA LEU A 35 0.88 6.36 23.66
C LEU A 35 1.24 7.84 23.46
N THR A 36 2.03 8.39 24.38
CA THR A 36 2.34 9.83 24.37
C THR A 36 3.62 10.17 23.62
N HIS A 37 4.64 9.32 23.76
CA HIS A 37 5.97 9.57 23.23
C HIS A 37 6.60 8.30 22.66
N VAL A 38 7.56 8.50 21.78
CA VAL A 38 8.37 7.43 21.19
C VAL A 38 9.84 7.84 21.26
N ALA A 39 10.69 6.88 21.62
CA ALA A 39 12.14 6.98 21.52
C ALA A 39 12.65 5.79 20.71
N PHE A 40 13.76 5.99 20.01
CA PHE A 40 14.46 4.94 19.28
C PHE A 40 15.89 4.80 19.79
N ALA A 41 16.38 3.56 19.80
CA ALA A 41 17.80 3.29 19.85
C ALA A 41 18.48 3.91 18.61
N PRO A 42 19.81 4.15 18.65
CA PRO A 42 20.55 4.57 17.46
C PRO A 42 20.33 3.63 16.28
N THR A 43 20.45 4.14 15.06
CA THR A 43 20.23 3.37 13.83
C THR A 43 20.98 2.03 13.85
N SER A 44 20.27 0.96 13.54
CA SER A 44 20.78 -0.43 13.51
C SER A 44 21.35 -0.92 14.85
N ARG A 45 20.87 -0.39 15.98
CA ARG A 45 21.19 -0.87 17.32
C ARG A 45 19.93 -1.35 18.04
N GLU A 46 20.09 -2.45 18.77
CA GLU A 46 19.08 -3.02 19.64
C GLU A 46 19.20 -2.45 21.06
N VAL A 47 18.06 -2.26 21.73
CA VAL A 47 17.97 -1.66 23.07
C VAL A 47 18.77 -2.47 24.10
N GLU A 48 18.75 -3.80 24.00
CA GLU A 48 19.49 -4.70 24.91
C GLU A 48 21.02 -4.59 24.79
N HIS A 49 21.51 -3.97 23.71
CA HIS A 49 22.93 -3.77 23.44
C HIS A 49 23.38 -2.31 23.61
N LEU A 50 22.59 -1.49 24.32
CA LEU A 50 22.93 -0.10 24.61
C LEU A 50 23.60 0.07 25.96
N GLU A 51 24.61 0.94 26.00
CA GLU A 51 25.13 1.45 27.27
C GLU A 51 24.11 2.36 27.95
N MET A 52 24.12 2.40 29.28
CA MET A 52 23.20 3.22 30.09
C MET A 52 23.19 4.71 29.69
N LYS A 53 24.35 5.25 29.29
CA LYS A 53 24.46 6.64 28.82
C LYS A 53 23.68 6.85 27.52
N VAL A 54 23.68 5.87 26.62
CA VAL A 54 22.95 5.91 25.34
C VAL A 54 21.46 5.76 25.59
N VAL A 55 21.03 4.84 26.46
CA VAL A 55 19.62 4.70 26.86
C VAL A 55 19.07 6.02 27.39
N THR A 56 19.78 6.65 28.33
CA THR A 56 19.37 7.93 28.93
C THR A 56 19.27 9.03 27.87
N LYS A 57 20.24 9.10 26.96
CA LYS A 57 20.25 10.07 25.86
C LYS A 57 19.06 9.86 24.92
N SER A 58 18.80 8.63 24.48
CA SER A 58 17.67 8.30 23.60
C SER A 58 16.32 8.62 24.24
N LEU A 59 16.12 8.29 25.52
CA LEU A 59 14.88 8.60 26.25
C LEU A 59 14.67 10.10 26.51
N ALA A 60 15.76 10.86 26.65
CA ALA A 60 15.72 12.32 26.73
C ALA A 60 15.32 12.95 25.38
N GLN A 61 15.70 12.32 24.27
CA GLN A 61 15.38 12.75 22.90
C GLN A 61 14.04 12.18 22.39
N LYS A 62 13.17 11.68 23.27
CA LYS A 62 11.85 11.18 22.87
C LYS A 62 11.01 12.26 22.19
N GLU A 63 10.28 11.87 21.16
CA GLU A 63 9.39 12.74 20.40
C GLU A 63 7.92 12.37 20.67
N THR A 64 6.99 13.29 20.36
CA THR A 64 5.55 13.03 20.47
C THR A 64 5.12 11.90 19.54
N ALA A 65 4.35 10.94 20.06
CA ALA A 65 4.01 9.72 19.33
C ALA A 65 3.32 9.99 17.98
N GLY A 66 2.31 10.88 17.94
CA GLY A 66 1.60 11.20 16.70
C GLY A 66 2.51 11.68 15.56
N LYS A 67 3.52 12.50 15.87
CA LYS A 67 4.50 12.99 14.89
C LYS A 67 5.37 11.85 14.35
N VAL A 68 5.85 10.99 15.25
CA VAL A 68 6.75 9.88 14.91
C VAL A 68 6.01 8.80 14.11
N VAL A 69 4.80 8.42 14.55
CA VAL A 69 3.96 7.44 13.87
C VAL A 69 3.64 7.89 12.45
N ALA A 70 3.22 9.15 12.26
CA ALA A 70 2.93 9.68 10.92
C ALA A 70 4.16 9.66 10.00
N ARG A 71 5.35 10.00 10.54
CA ARG A 71 6.61 9.95 9.79
C ARG A 71 6.98 8.53 9.39
N ILE A 72 6.91 7.58 10.33
CA ILE A 72 7.29 6.18 10.08
C ILE A 72 6.27 5.49 9.17
N GLN A 73 4.97 5.76 9.30
CA GLN A 73 3.96 5.26 8.35
C GLN A 73 4.26 5.71 6.92
N LYS A 74 4.72 6.95 6.74
CA LYS A 74 5.15 7.44 5.42
C LYS A 74 6.41 6.74 4.92
N GLU A 75 7.42 6.54 5.79
CA GLU A 75 8.64 5.81 5.45
C GLU A 75 8.33 4.35 5.07
N ILE A 76 7.48 3.65 5.84
CA ILE A 76 7.06 2.28 5.56
C ILE A 76 6.29 2.22 4.25
N LYS A 77 5.35 3.14 3.98
CA LYS A 77 4.66 3.18 2.69
C LYS A 77 5.61 3.36 1.51
N ILE A 78 6.63 4.22 1.65
CA ILE A 78 7.66 4.42 0.61
C ILE A 78 8.54 3.16 0.46
N ASP A 79 8.88 2.50 1.55
CA ASP A 79 9.67 1.27 1.55
C ASP A 79 8.88 0.10 0.98
N ASP A 80 7.61 -0.06 1.34
CA ASP A 80 6.69 -1.03 0.75
C ASP A 80 6.51 -0.73 -0.74
N ASP A 81 6.30 0.53 -1.14
CA ASP A 81 6.27 0.95 -2.55
C ASP A 81 7.59 0.62 -3.29
N ARG A 82 8.72 0.54 -2.58
CA ARG A 82 10.04 0.18 -3.12
C ARG A 82 10.26 -1.33 -3.15
N SER A 83 9.78 -2.06 -2.14
CA SER A 83 9.86 -3.51 -1.96
C SER A 83 8.85 -4.27 -2.80
N VAL A 84 7.74 -3.64 -3.19
CA VAL A 84 6.75 -4.16 -4.16
C VAL A 84 7.08 -3.79 -5.62
N GLY A 85 8.33 -3.36 -5.86
CA GLY A 85 8.95 -3.32 -7.18
C GLY A 85 8.68 -2.06 -8.01
N ARG A 86 9.70 -1.19 -8.09
CA ARG A 86 10.04 -0.50 -9.36
C ARG A 86 10.80 -1.40 -10.35
N GLY A 87 10.90 -2.70 -10.06
CA GLY A 87 11.54 -3.68 -10.93
C GLY A 87 10.50 -4.51 -11.63
N ARG A 88 10.79 -4.91 -12.87
CA ARG A 88 10.17 -6.06 -13.53
C ARG A 88 10.45 -7.30 -12.68
N GLU A 89 9.67 -7.53 -11.64
CA GLU A 89 9.51 -8.88 -11.09
C GLU A 89 8.19 -9.39 -11.62
N ALA A 90 8.27 -10.50 -12.35
CA ALA A 90 7.13 -11.29 -12.74
C ALA A 90 6.44 -11.77 -11.47
N LEU A 91 5.55 -10.95 -10.93
CA LEU A 91 4.46 -11.47 -10.13
C LEU A 91 3.77 -12.47 -11.05
N GLU A 92 3.84 -13.75 -10.73
CA GLU A 92 3.09 -14.77 -11.44
C GLU A 92 1.64 -14.30 -11.46
N THR A 93 1.15 -13.97 -12.65
CA THR A 93 -0.20 -13.45 -12.82
C THR A 93 -1.16 -14.49 -12.25
N PRO A 94 -1.95 -14.16 -11.21
CA PRO A 94 -2.93 -15.09 -10.64
C PRO A 94 -3.81 -15.66 -11.76
N GLU A 95 -4.20 -16.95 -11.68
CA GLU A 95 -4.98 -17.59 -12.74
C GLU A 95 -6.27 -16.84 -13.07
N GLU A 96 -6.88 -16.20 -12.08
CA GLU A 96 -8.03 -15.30 -12.22
C GLU A 96 -7.73 -14.14 -13.19
N ILE A 97 -6.56 -13.50 -13.06
CA ILE A 97 -6.15 -12.38 -13.93
C ILE A 97 -5.71 -12.89 -15.30
N LYS A 98 -5.20 -14.13 -15.39
CA LYS A 98 -4.95 -14.78 -16.68
C LYS A 98 -6.23 -15.00 -17.48
N ALA A 99 -7.33 -15.36 -16.81
CA ALA A 99 -8.63 -15.50 -17.46
C ALA A 99 -9.14 -14.16 -18.05
N TRP A 100 -8.76 -13.03 -17.46
CA TRP A 100 -9.15 -11.70 -17.96
C TRP A 100 -8.45 -11.31 -19.26
N ALA A 101 -7.33 -11.95 -19.62
CA ALA A 101 -6.64 -11.69 -20.89
C ALA A 101 -7.55 -11.96 -22.10
N GLY A 102 -8.44 -12.96 -22.00
CA GLY A 102 -9.42 -13.25 -23.06
C GLY A 102 -10.45 -12.11 -23.25
N MET A 103 -10.78 -11.38 -22.18
CA MET A 103 -11.67 -10.20 -22.26
C MET A 103 -10.99 -9.02 -22.97
N LEU A 104 -9.66 -9.02 -23.02
CA LEU A 104 -8.87 -7.96 -23.65
C LEU A 104 -8.81 -8.09 -25.17
N GLU A 105 -8.87 -9.31 -25.73
CA GLU A 105 -8.77 -9.54 -27.18
C GLU A 105 -9.95 -8.96 -27.99
N GLY A 106 -11.12 -8.79 -27.37
CA GLY A 106 -12.32 -8.22 -28.02
C GLY A 106 -12.44 -6.69 -27.96
N LEU A 107 -11.54 -6.01 -27.24
CA LEU A 107 -11.64 -4.58 -26.95
C LEU A 107 -10.90 -3.72 -27.98
N LYS A 108 -11.50 -2.58 -28.35
CA LYS A 108 -10.82 -1.54 -29.13
C LYS A 108 -9.84 -0.77 -28.24
N ARG A 109 -8.83 -0.16 -28.87
CA ARG A 109 -7.83 0.66 -28.18
C ARG A 109 -8.47 1.72 -27.27
N ASN A 110 -7.99 1.82 -26.03
CA ASN A 110 -8.46 2.70 -24.96
C ASN A 110 -9.90 2.40 -24.48
N GLN A 111 -10.39 1.18 -24.66
CA GLN A 111 -11.59 0.70 -23.96
C GLN A 111 -11.22 -0.06 -22.69
N ALA A 112 -12.16 -0.16 -21.76
CA ALA A 112 -12.03 -0.91 -20.53
C ALA A 112 -13.26 -1.77 -20.27
N ILE A 113 -13.06 -2.85 -19.52
CA ILE A 113 -14.12 -3.72 -18.98
C ILE A 113 -13.91 -3.78 -17.47
N ILE A 114 -14.99 -3.58 -16.72
CA ILE A 114 -14.98 -3.78 -15.27
C ILE A 114 -15.29 -5.25 -15.03
N VAL A 115 -14.48 -5.92 -14.22
CA VAL A 115 -14.69 -7.31 -13.81
C VAL A 115 -15.40 -7.30 -12.46
N ASN A 116 -16.57 -7.91 -12.40
CA ASN A 116 -17.36 -8.05 -11.18
C ASN A 116 -16.87 -9.23 -10.34
N GLU A 117 -17.35 -9.36 -9.10
CA GLU A 117 -17.02 -10.47 -8.18
C GLU A 117 -17.34 -11.87 -8.73
N ASP A 118 -18.24 -11.99 -9.71
CA ASP A 118 -18.59 -13.27 -10.35
C ASP A 118 -17.65 -13.64 -11.52
N GLY A 119 -16.62 -12.82 -11.77
CA GLY A 119 -15.69 -13.00 -12.88
C GLY A 119 -16.27 -12.62 -14.25
N THR A 120 -17.46 -12.01 -14.31
CA THR A 120 -18.03 -11.50 -15.56
C THR A 120 -17.55 -10.08 -15.85
N GLY A 121 -17.39 -9.78 -17.15
CA GLY A 121 -17.04 -8.44 -17.62
C GLY A 121 -18.27 -7.60 -17.94
N SER A 122 -18.22 -6.32 -17.57
CA SER A 122 -19.18 -5.31 -18.05
C SER A 122 -19.09 -5.08 -19.56
N ASP A 123 -20.04 -4.29 -20.09
CA ASP A 123 -19.91 -3.76 -21.45
C ASP A 123 -18.62 -2.92 -21.62
N PRO A 124 -18.06 -2.84 -22.85
CA PRO A 124 -16.89 -2.02 -23.14
C PRO A 124 -17.11 -0.52 -22.90
N ILE A 125 -16.37 0.04 -21.95
CA ILE A 125 -16.43 1.46 -21.59
C ILE A 125 -15.27 2.21 -22.26
N GLY A 126 -15.54 3.36 -22.85
CA GLY A 126 -14.47 4.21 -23.40
C GLY A 126 -13.68 4.93 -22.30
N ALA A 127 -12.40 5.21 -22.53
CA ALA A 127 -11.56 5.93 -21.54
C ALA A 127 -12.09 7.28 -21.05
N LYS A 128 -13.01 7.92 -21.80
CA LYS A 128 -13.66 9.18 -21.40
C LYS A 128 -14.72 8.97 -20.32
N ASP A 129 -15.50 7.90 -20.46
CA ASP A 129 -16.65 7.59 -19.62
C ASP A 129 -16.28 6.64 -18.47
N LEU A 130 -15.06 6.11 -18.52
CA LEU A 130 -14.50 5.19 -17.52
C LEU A 130 -14.54 5.75 -16.10
N LYS A 131 -14.27 7.06 -15.93
CA LYS A 131 -14.28 7.69 -14.61
C LYS A 131 -15.67 7.70 -13.98
N GLU A 132 -16.70 8.00 -14.76
CA GLU A 132 -18.08 8.09 -14.29
C GLU A 132 -18.63 6.70 -14.01
N THR A 133 -18.41 5.76 -14.94
CA THR A 133 -18.89 4.38 -14.81
C THR A 133 -18.26 3.65 -13.62
N LEU A 134 -16.95 3.86 -13.37
CA LEU A 134 -16.26 3.31 -12.19
C LEU A 134 -16.70 3.94 -10.87
N ALA A 135 -17.19 5.19 -10.89
CA ALA A 135 -17.72 5.84 -9.70
C ALA A 135 -19.10 5.30 -9.32
N ASP A 136 -19.90 4.91 -10.32
CA ASP A 136 -21.24 4.35 -10.12
C ASP A 136 -21.23 2.84 -9.83
N THR A 137 -20.14 2.15 -10.20
CA THR A 137 -19.99 0.71 -9.97
C THR A 137 -19.42 0.45 -8.58
N THR A 138 -20.13 -0.35 -7.78
CA THR A 138 -19.69 -0.77 -6.44
C THR A 138 -19.47 -2.29 -6.44
N GLY A 139 -18.35 -2.76 -5.88
CA GLY A 139 -18.04 -4.20 -5.81
C GLY A 139 -17.33 -4.77 -7.05
N ALA A 140 -16.52 -3.95 -7.74
CA ALA A 140 -15.69 -4.43 -8.84
C ALA A 140 -14.44 -5.16 -8.31
N GLN A 141 -14.20 -6.38 -8.79
CA GLN A 141 -13.02 -7.18 -8.46
C GLN A 141 -11.78 -6.75 -9.26
N GLY A 142 -11.97 -6.27 -10.49
CA GLY A 142 -10.88 -5.98 -11.42
C GLY A 142 -11.22 -5.00 -12.52
N LEU A 143 -10.19 -4.50 -13.20
CA LEU A 143 -10.33 -3.64 -14.38
C LEU A 143 -9.44 -4.15 -15.51
N VAL A 144 -10.02 -4.46 -16.66
CA VAL A 144 -9.29 -4.78 -17.89
C VAL A 144 -9.26 -3.54 -18.77
N PHE A 145 -8.08 -3.12 -19.22
CA PHE A 145 -7.90 -1.92 -20.03
C PHE A 145 -7.10 -2.22 -21.30
N ALA A 146 -7.72 -1.99 -22.46
CA ALA A 146 -7.10 -2.18 -23.77
C ALA A 146 -6.15 -1.01 -24.14
N GLY A 147 -5.11 -0.83 -23.33
CA GLY A 147 -4.14 0.24 -23.50
C GLY A 147 -3.04 0.20 -22.43
N LYS A 148 -2.16 1.20 -22.50
CA LYS A 148 -1.08 1.34 -21.52
C LYS A 148 -1.65 1.78 -20.17
N VAL A 149 -1.34 1.06 -19.09
CA VAL A 149 -1.71 1.47 -17.74
C VAL A 149 -0.89 2.71 -17.36
N THR A 150 -1.57 3.84 -17.16
CA THR A 150 -0.99 5.13 -16.78
C THR A 150 -1.42 5.51 -15.37
N ALA A 151 -0.78 6.55 -14.79
CA ALA A 151 -1.13 7.07 -13.46
C ALA A 151 -2.63 7.36 -13.29
N ARG A 152 -3.32 7.80 -14.36
CA ARG A 152 -4.77 8.05 -14.34
C ARG A 152 -5.60 6.78 -14.12
N ILE A 153 -5.20 5.66 -14.74
CA ILE A 153 -5.91 4.38 -14.59
C ILE A 153 -5.76 3.87 -13.16
N PHE A 154 -4.57 3.99 -12.56
CA PHE A 154 -4.37 3.70 -11.14
C PHE A 154 -5.26 4.55 -10.24
N ASP A 155 -5.36 5.86 -10.52
CA ASP A 155 -6.18 6.77 -9.72
C ASP A 155 -7.68 6.43 -9.84
N TYR A 156 -8.15 6.03 -11.03
CA TYR A 156 -9.55 5.60 -11.23
C TYR A 156 -9.86 4.27 -10.55
N ALA A 157 -8.99 3.27 -10.72
CA ALA A 157 -9.14 1.96 -10.09
C ALA A 157 -9.12 2.08 -8.55
N SER A 158 -8.17 2.85 -8.00
CA SER A 158 -8.06 3.10 -6.56
C SER A 158 -9.30 3.80 -6.01
N GLY A 159 -9.82 4.80 -6.74
CA GLY A 159 -11.04 5.51 -6.37
C GLY A 159 -12.30 4.62 -6.36
N ALA A 160 -12.33 3.59 -7.19
CA ALA A 160 -13.40 2.60 -7.27
C ALA A 160 -13.21 1.40 -6.32
N GLY A 161 -12.11 1.36 -5.55
CA GLY A 161 -11.77 0.24 -4.67
C GLY A 161 -11.28 -1.02 -5.40
N ILE A 162 -10.86 -0.89 -6.66
CA ILE A 162 -10.36 -2.01 -7.46
C ILE A 162 -8.88 -2.25 -7.14
N GLU A 163 -8.53 -3.46 -6.73
CA GLU A 163 -7.15 -3.81 -6.36
C GLU A 163 -6.29 -4.23 -7.56
N ASN A 164 -6.90 -4.76 -8.63
CA ASN A 164 -6.18 -5.37 -9.76
C ASN A 164 -6.60 -4.78 -11.11
N VAL A 165 -5.59 -4.41 -11.93
CA VAL A 165 -5.78 -3.86 -13.27
C VAL A 165 -4.98 -4.69 -14.27
N LEU A 166 -5.60 -5.16 -15.35
CA LEU A 166 -4.93 -5.80 -16.48
C LEU A 166 -4.88 -4.85 -17.67
N GLY A 167 -3.68 -4.52 -18.17
CA GLY A 167 -3.49 -3.70 -19.36
C GLY A 167 -2.88 -4.48 -20.53
N THR A 168 -2.88 -3.89 -21.73
CA THR A 168 -2.03 -4.41 -22.83
C THR A 168 -0.56 -4.29 -22.47
N SER A 169 -0.18 -3.16 -21.89
CA SER A 169 1.17 -2.87 -21.43
C SER A 169 1.12 -2.08 -20.13
N VAL A 170 2.13 -2.24 -19.28
CA VAL A 170 2.28 -1.45 -18.06
C VAL A 170 3.47 -0.50 -18.23
N GLY A 171 3.33 0.72 -17.72
CA GLY A 171 4.41 1.70 -17.73
C GLY A 171 5.53 1.36 -16.74
N THR A 172 6.35 2.35 -16.41
CA THR A 172 7.41 2.22 -15.40
C THR A 172 6.87 2.00 -13.98
N VAL A 173 5.56 2.23 -13.78
CA VAL A 173 4.86 2.07 -12.51
C VAL A 173 3.91 0.89 -12.64
N THR A 174 4.15 -0.15 -11.86
CA THR A 174 3.37 -1.40 -11.82
C THR A 174 2.41 -1.44 -10.64
N ARG A 175 2.65 -0.66 -9.59
CA ARG A 175 1.75 -0.54 -8.44
C ARG A 175 1.62 0.91 -7.99
N LYS A 176 0.40 1.35 -7.66
CA LYS A 176 0.14 2.69 -7.12
C LYS A 176 -1.21 2.73 -6.41
N GLY A 177 -1.27 3.32 -5.21
CA GLY A 177 -2.53 3.58 -4.52
C GLY A 177 -3.30 2.33 -4.10
N GLY A 178 -2.58 1.27 -3.72
CA GLY A 178 -3.18 -0.04 -3.40
C GLY A 178 -3.46 -0.92 -4.62
N VAL A 179 -3.43 -0.36 -5.83
CA VAL A 179 -3.76 -1.05 -7.07
C VAL A 179 -2.51 -1.65 -7.72
N GLN A 180 -2.59 -2.92 -8.10
CA GLN A 180 -1.58 -3.66 -8.85
C GLN A 180 -1.96 -3.73 -10.33
N ALA A 181 -1.00 -3.40 -11.21
CA ALA A 181 -1.16 -3.51 -12.65
C ALA A 181 -0.39 -4.70 -13.21
N TYR A 182 -1.06 -5.44 -14.08
CA TYR A 182 -0.56 -6.58 -14.85
C TYR A 182 -0.62 -6.24 -16.34
N SER A 183 0.20 -6.91 -17.15
CA SER A 183 0.22 -6.72 -18.60
C SER A 183 0.09 -8.05 -19.33
N THR A 184 -0.69 -8.07 -20.41
CA THR A 184 -0.77 -9.24 -21.31
C THR A 184 0.56 -9.55 -22.01
N GLU A 185 1.48 -8.60 -22.13
CA GLU A 185 2.84 -8.83 -22.65
C GLU A 185 3.72 -9.71 -21.74
N ASN A 186 3.36 -9.87 -20.46
CA ASN A 186 4.14 -10.62 -19.47
C ASN A 186 3.34 -11.81 -18.90
N LEU A 187 2.33 -12.30 -19.63
CA LEU A 187 1.37 -13.32 -19.22
C LEU A 187 1.72 -14.72 -19.74
#